data_AF-A0A4Y2FAY2-F1
#
_entry.id   AF-A0A4Y2FAY2-F1
#
_cell.length_a   1.000
_cell.length_b   1.000
_cell.length_c   1.000
_cell.angle_alpha   90.00
_cell.angle_beta   90.00
_cell.angle_gamma   90.00
#
_symmetry.space_group_name_H-M   'P 1'
#
loop_
_entity.id
_entity.type
_entity.pdbx_description
1 polymer ?
#
loop_
_entity_poly.entity_id
_entity_poly.type
_entity_poly.pdbx_seq_one_letter_code
_entity_poly.pdbx_strand_id
1 'polypeptide(L)'
;MDESTDVGLAILMVILLNPYLDSFHKDLLLCKPLSSTSTGTEIFKLLDEFFVENSILWDNCVDVCTDGAKAMTGKMSGAIAKIKGKTKGCSSVHCILHQHALAVKKMPPSKKEVLSKTVKIINFIKSRLKNNRFFEILCDDMESLHTSLLLHPEIRWLSRGKNLILLFELRNKVGIFLRDNDVALGEKLCDER
;
A
#
# COMPACT_ATOMS: atom_id res chain seq x y z
N MET A 1 1.87 12.00 -6.30
CA MET A 1 3.26 12.49 -6.46
C MET A 1 4.12 11.79 -5.44
N ASP A 2 5.24 11.26 -5.87
CA ASP A 2 6.17 10.50 -5.03
C ASP A 2 7.60 10.94 -5.36
N GLU A 3 8.39 11.18 -4.32
CA GLU A 3 9.82 11.43 -4.44
C GLU A 3 10.54 10.19 -3.93
N SER A 4 11.42 9.63 -4.76
CA SER A 4 12.21 8.46 -4.41
C SER A 4 13.68 8.77 -4.60
N THR A 5 14.48 8.37 -3.62
CA THR A 5 15.94 8.48 -3.67
C THR A 5 16.54 7.10 -3.93
N ASP A 6 17.28 6.94 -5.03
CA ASP A 6 18.05 5.72 -5.35
C ASP A 6 19.51 6.08 -5.65
N VAL A 7 20.46 5.43 -4.96
CA VAL A 7 21.92 5.62 -5.08
C VAL A 7 22.36 7.09 -5.28
N GLY A 8 21.84 8.00 -4.45
CA GLY A 8 22.22 9.43 -4.47
C GLY A 8 21.51 10.29 -5.51
N LEU A 9 20.62 9.72 -6.33
CA LEU A 9 19.75 10.45 -7.24
C LEU A 9 18.33 10.50 -6.66
N ALA A 10 17.82 11.72 -6.47
CA ALA A 10 16.41 11.93 -6.14
C ALA A 10 15.61 12.07 -7.44
N ILE A 11 14.52 11.31 -7.57
CA ILE A 11 13.63 11.32 -8.73
C ILE A 11 12.23 11.72 -8.27
N LEU A 12 11.65 12.70 -8.95
CA LEU A 12 10.24 13.05 -8.79
C LEU A 12 9.41 12.29 -9.82
N MET A 13 8.48 11.48 -9.33
CA MET A 13 7.48 10.79 -10.13
C MET A 13 6.09 11.36 -9.86
N VAL A 14 5.42 11.83 -10.90
CA VAL A 14 4.05 12.32 -10.86
C VAL A 14 3.18 11.49 -11.78
N ILE A 15 2.17 10.90 -11.18
CA ILE A 15 1.12 10.16 -11.87
C ILE A 15 -0.12 11.04 -11.88
N LEU A 16 -0.68 11.24 -13.06
CA LEU A 16 -1.96 11.92 -13.26
C LEU A 16 -3.10 10.91 -13.15
N LEU A 17 -4.16 11.31 -12.48
CA LEU A 17 -5.45 10.62 -12.50
C LEU A 17 -6.46 11.57 -13.11
N ASN A 18 -6.95 11.24 -14.31
CA ASN A 18 -7.92 12.06 -15.02
C ASN A 18 -9.28 11.35 -15.04
N PRO A 19 -10.35 11.95 -14.51
CA PRO A 19 -11.70 11.45 -14.74
C PRO A 19 -12.06 11.62 -16.22
N TYR A 20 -12.37 10.52 -16.89
CA TYR A 20 -12.86 10.51 -18.25
C TYR A 20 -14.12 9.66 -18.33
N LEU A 21 -15.24 10.33 -18.67
CA LEU A 21 -16.58 9.75 -18.62
C LEU A 21 -16.85 9.13 -17.24
N ASP A 22 -17.03 7.81 -17.19
CA ASP A 22 -17.35 7.04 -15.97
C ASP A 22 -16.14 6.30 -15.38
N SER A 23 -14.91 6.66 -15.78
CA SER A 23 -13.69 5.98 -15.33
C SER A 23 -12.55 6.93 -15.00
N PHE A 24 -11.58 6.45 -14.22
CA PHE A 24 -10.34 7.17 -13.96
C PHE A 24 -9.21 6.59 -14.80
N HIS A 25 -8.65 7.42 -15.67
CA HIS A 25 -7.45 7.08 -16.41
C HIS A 25 -6.21 7.49 -15.63
N LYS A 26 -5.23 6.60 -15.60
CA LYS A 26 -3.97 6.77 -14.87
C LYS A 26 -2.82 6.85 -15.85
N ASP A 27 -2.15 7.99 -15.89
CA ASP A 27 -1.03 8.25 -16.79
C ASP A 27 0.19 8.76 -16.04
N LEU A 28 1.38 8.53 -16.60
CA LEU A 28 2.62 9.11 -16.08
C LEU A 28 2.74 10.53 -16.61
N LEU A 29 2.62 11.53 -15.74
CA LEU A 29 2.79 12.93 -16.10
C LEU A 29 4.26 13.30 -16.19
N LEU A 30 5.04 12.90 -15.18
CA LEU A 30 6.43 13.29 -15.03
C LEU A 30 7.21 12.18 -14.34
N CYS A 31 8.42 11.90 -14.84
CA CYS A 31 9.45 11.15 -14.12
C CYS A 31 10.80 11.80 -14.45
N LYS A 32 11.25 12.72 -13.59
CA LYS A 32 12.50 13.48 -13.83
C LYS A 32 13.35 13.50 -12.56
N PRO A 33 14.69 13.47 -12.71
CA PRO A 33 15.59 13.68 -11.58
C PRO A 33 15.46 15.09 -11.03
N LEU A 34 15.64 15.24 -9.71
CA LEU A 34 15.79 16.52 -9.04
C LEU A 34 17.28 16.91 -9.11
N SER A 35 17.55 18.12 -9.60
CA SER A 35 18.89 18.59 -9.94
C SER A 35 19.78 18.92 -8.74
N SER A 36 19.20 19.20 -7.57
CA SER A 36 19.93 19.65 -6.40
C SER A 36 19.51 18.93 -5.11
N THR A 37 18.32 19.22 -4.62
CA THR A 37 17.82 18.78 -3.32
C THR A 37 16.35 18.35 -3.41
N SER A 38 15.94 17.39 -2.58
CA SER A 38 14.54 16.97 -2.45
C SER A 38 13.71 17.94 -1.59
N THR A 39 13.88 19.26 -1.78
CA THR A 39 13.07 20.27 -1.08
C THR A 39 11.77 20.55 -1.82
N GLY A 40 10.75 21.00 -1.07
CA GLY A 40 9.45 21.35 -1.65
C GLY A 40 9.52 22.47 -2.70
N THR A 41 10.48 23.38 -2.57
CA THR A 41 10.72 24.43 -3.57
C THR A 41 11.23 23.86 -4.88
N GLU A 42 12.22 22.96 -4.85
CA GLU A 42 12.78 22.35 -6.06
C GLU A 42 11.77 21.42 -6.74
N ILE A 43 11.03 20.64 -5.95
CA ILE A 43 9.93 19.80 -6.44
C ILE A 43 8.89 20.67 -7.15
N PHE A 44 8.45 21.76 -6.53
CA PHE A 44 7.50 22.67 -7.14
C PHE A 44 8.04 23.34 -8.40
N LYS A 45 9.30 23.79 -8.38
CA LYS A 45 9.94 24.44 -9.52
C LYS A 45 9.95 23.52 -10.75
N LEU A 46 10.38 22.27 -10.57
CA LEU A 46 10.38 21.27 -11.64
C LEU A 46 8.97 21.04 -12.23
N LEU A 47 7.93 21.10 -11.39
CA LEU A 47 6.54 20.95 -11.84
C LEU A 47 6.04 22.20 -12.55
N ASP A 48 6.33 23.39 -12.04
CA ASP A 48 5.93 24.65 -12.67
C ASP A 48 6.58 24.79 -14.05
N GLU A 49 7.87 24.47 -14.16
CA GLU A 49 8.59 24.40 -15.44
C GLU A 49 7.92 23.40 -16.40
N PHE A 50 7.61 22.19 -15.93
CA PHE A 50 6.91 21.20 -16.76
C PHE A 50 5.51 21.66 -17.21
N PHE A 51 4.73 22.28 -16.32
CA PHE A 51 3.40 22.80 -16.65
C PHE A 51 3.48 23.92 -17.69
N VAL A 52 4.45 24.84 -17.54
CA VAL A 52 4.69 25.92 -18.51
C VAL A 52 5.15 25.37 -19.86
N GLU A 53 6.14 24.47 -19.88
CA GLU A 53 6.67 23.84 -21.11
C GLU A 53 5.56 23.13 -21.90
N ASN A 54 4.61 22.49 -21.22
CA ASN A 54 3.54 21.72 -21.83
C ASN A 54 2.21 22.50 -21.93
N SER A 55 2.21 23.80 -21.65
CA SER A 55 1.00 24.65 -21.66
C SER A 55 -0.16 24.11 -20.81
N ILE A 56 0.15 23.49 -19.68
CA ILE A 56 -0.84 22.94 -18.72
C ILE A 56 -1.20 24.03 -17.72
N LEU A 57 -2.49 24.34 -17.61
CA LEU A 57 -2.99 25.31 -16.63
C LEU A 57 -3.05 24.69 -15.23
N TRP A 58 -2.54 25.40 -14.23
CA TRP A 58 -2.62 25.00 -12.82
C TRP A 58 -4.07 24.86 -12.32
N ASP A 59 -5.02 25.58 -12.91
CA ASP A 59 -6.44 25.47 -12.57
C ASP A 59 -7.03 24.09 -12.89
N ASN A 60 -6.38 23.30 -13.75
CA ASN A 60 -6.76 21.90 -14.00
C ASN A 60 -6.31 20.96 -12.87
N CYS A 61 -5.45 21.41 -11.95
CA CYS A 61 -4.99 20.63 -10.82
C CYS A 61 -6.00 20.70 -9.67
N VAL A 62 -6.89 19.72 -9.61
CA VAL A 62 -7.96 19.66 -8.60
C VAL A 62 -7.49 19.11 -7.26
N ASP A 63 -6.66 18.06 -7.27
CA ASP A 63 -6.17 17.42 -6.03
C ASP A 63 -4.73 16.93 -6.18
N VAL A 64 -3.99 16.96 -5.07
CA VAL A 64 -2.61 16.47 -4.99
C VAL A 64 -2.46 15.47 -3.85
N CYS A 65 -2.08 14.25 -4.21
CA CYS A 65 -1.78 13.17 -3.27
C CYS A 65 -0.26 13.00 -3.09
N THR A 66 0.23 13.03 -1.84
CA THR A 66 1.66 12.86 -1.50
C THR A 66 1.87 11.95 -0.30
N ASP A 67 3.09 11.46 -0.09
CA ASP A 67 3.48 10.61 1.04
C ASP A 67 3.52 11.34 2.41
N GLY A 68 3.19 12.63 2.44
CA GLY A 68 3.19 13.41 3.67
C GLY A 68 4.57 13.91 4.13
N ALA A 69 5.65 13.67 3.37
CA ALA A 69 6.99 14.16 3.72
C ALA A 69 7.03 15.67 3.92
N LYS A 70 7.94 16.17 4.78
CA LYS A 70 8.06 17.61 5.08
C LYS A 70 8.31 18.46 3.83
N ALA A 71 9.03 17.93 2.85
CA ALA A 71 9.24 18.57 1.56
C ALA A 71 7.92 18.80 0.80
N MET A 72 6.92 17.94 0.99
CA MET A 72 5.60 18.07 0.35
C MET A 72 4.66 18.94 1.18
N THR A 73 4.57 18.67 2.49
CA THR A 73 3.54 19.21 3.39
C THR A 73 3.94 20.43 4.20
N GLY A 74 5.20 20.88 4.10
CA GLY A 74 5.70 22.06 4.83
C GLY A 74 4.82 23.30 4.62
N LYS A 75 4.46 23.98 5.72
CA LYS A 75 3.48 25.09 5.71
C LYS A 75 3.81 26.22 4.72
N MET A 76 5.10 26.55 4.60
CA MET A 76 5.58 27.65 3.74
C MET A 76 6.48 27.14 2.61
N SER A 77 7.38 26.20 2.90
CA SER A 77 8.37 25.68 1.96
C SER A 77 7.96 24.37 1.29
N GLY A 78 6.80 23.80 1.64
CA GLY A 78 6.32 22.55 1.05
C GLY A 78 5.83 22.73 -0.38
N ALA A 79 6.00 21.71 -1.21
CA ALA A 79 5.53 21.73 -2.60
C ALA A 79 4.01 21.99 -2.68
N ILE A 80 3.22 21.38 -1.80
CA ILE A 80 1.76 21.56 -1.76
C ILE A 80 1.39 23.02 -1.46
N ALA A 81 2.10 23.67 -0.52
CA ALA A 81 1.83 25.07 -0.18
C ALA A 81 2.05 25.99 -1.38
N LYS A 82 3.07 25.69 -2.20
CA LYS A 82 3.36 26.44 -3.43
C LYS A 82 2.36 26.16 -4.55
N ILE A 83 1.94 24.90 -4.73
CA ILE A 83 0.88 24.51 -5.68
C ILE A 83 -0.42 25.25 -5.35
N LYS A 84 -0.82 25.28 -4.08
CA LYS A 84 -2.00 26.04 -3.62
C LYS A 84 -1.88 27.56 -3.83
N GLY A 85 -0.66 28.07 -3.96
CA GLY A 85 -0.40 29.45 -4.36
C GLY A 85 -0.70 29.72 -5.84
N LYS A 86 -0.57 28.71 -6.72
CA LYS A 86 -0.90 28.80 -8.15
C LYS A 86 -2.38 28.53 -8.44
N THR A 87 -3.01 27.65 -7.67
CA THR A 87 -4.44 27.30 -7.81
C THR A 87 -5.11 27.23 -6.43
N LYS A 88 -6.03 28.16 -6.17
CA LYS A 88 -6.71 28.28 -4.86
C LYS A 88 -7.76 27.18 -4.62
N GLY A 89 -8.18 26.46 -5.65
CA GLY A 89 -9.16 25.37 -5.57
C GLY A 89 -8.56 23.99 -5.33
N CYS A 90 -7.22 23.86 -5.39
CA CYS A 90 -6.55 22.58 -5.29
C CYS A 90 -6.57 22.03 -3.86
N SER A 91 -7.20 20.86 -3.68
CA SER A 91 -7.12 20.11 -2.42
C SER A 91 -5.82 19.30 -2.35
N SER A 92 -5.52 18.78 -1.15
CA SER A 92 -4.35 17.94 -0.97
C SER A 92 -4.65 16.84 0.03
N VAL A 93 -4.31 15.60 -0.33
CA VAL A 93 -4.53 14.42 0.50
C VAL A 93 -3.20 13.73 0.80
N HIS A 94 -3.11 13.15 2.00
CA HIS A 94 -2.00 12.29 2.35
C HIS A 94 -2.30 10.89 1.79
N CYS A 95 -1.37 10.34 1.01
CA CYS A 95 -1.42 9.01 0.45
C CYS A 95 -1.85 7.97 1.48
N ILE A 96 -2.99 7.35 1.21
CA ILE A 96 -3.59 6.37 2.11
C ILE A 96 -2.65 5.19 2.38
N LEU A 97 -1.86 4.77 1.39
CA LEU A 97 -0.88 3.69 1.54
C LEU A 97 0.21 4.08 2.55
N HIS A 98 0.67 5.32 2.52
CA HIS A 98 1.68 5.82 3.45
C HIS A 98 1.08 6.01 4.86
N GLN A 99 -0.11 6.60 4.98
CA GLN A 99 -0.82 6.72 6.26
C GLN A 99 -1.00 5.36 6.94
N HIS A 100 -1.38 4.37 6.16
CA HIS A 100 -1.49 2.99 6.61
C HIS A 100 -0.16 2.40 7.07
N ALA A 101 0.91 2.58 6.31
CA ALA A 101 2.26 2.14 6.71
C ALA A 101 2.69 2.79 8.04
N LEU A 102 2.42 4.09 8.22
CA LEU A 102 2.67 4.80 9.47
C LEU A 102 1.83 4.27 10.63
N ALA A 103 0.55 3.97 10.40
CA ALA A 103 -0.32 3.38 11.41
C ALA A 103 0.21 2.01 11.88
N VAL A 104 0.69 1.18 10.95
CA VAL A 104 1.30 -0.11 11.28
C VAL A 104 2.58 0.05 12.09
N LYS A 105 3.41 1.06 11.80
CA LYS A 105 4.61 1.35 12.61
C LYS A 105 4.27 1.65 14.07
N LYS A 106 3.11 2.24 14.34
CA LYS A 106 2.61 2.57 15.69
C LYS A 106 1.77 1.46 16.33
N MET A 107 1.58 0.33 15.64
CA MET A 107 0.75 -0.76 16.13
C MET A 107 1.39 -1.44 17.37
N PRO A 108 0.59 -1.80 18.39
CA PRO A 108 1.08 -2.57 19.53
C PRO A 108 1.78 -3.87 19.09
N PRO A 109 2.88 -4.28 19.77
CA PRO A 109 3.62 -5.50 19.42
C PRO A 109 2.75 -6.75 19.33
N SER A 110 1.78 -6.93 20.24
CA SER A 110 0.85 -8.07 20.25
C SER A 110 0.03 -8.17 18.96
N LYS A 111 -0.53 -7.06 18.47
CA LYS A 111 -1.30 -7.03 17.21
C LYS A 111 -0.40 -7.27 15.99
N LYS A 112 0.82 -6.72 16.02
CA LYS A 112 1.81 -6.92 14.95
C LYS A 112 2.23 -8.40 14.85
N GLU A 113 2.37 -9.06 15.99
CA GLU A 113 2.69 -10.49 16.07
C GLU A 113 1.58 -11.35 15.47
N VAL A 114 0.31 -11.08 15.82
CA VAL A 114 -0.85 -11.78 15.23
C VAL A 114 -0.82 -11.67 13.70
N LEU A 115 -0.68 -10.46 13.16
CA LEU A 115 -0.62 -10.26 11.72
C LEU A 115 0.59 -10.94 11.06
N SER A 116 1.74 -10.98 11.73
CA SER A 116 2.92 -11.70 11.24
C SER A 116 2.69 -13.21 11.22
N LYS A 117 2.08 -13.77 12.27
CA LYS A 117 1.71 -15.19 12.34
C LYS A 117 0.71 -15.56 11.24
N THR A 118 -0.31 -14.75 11.02
CA THR A 118 -1.27 -14.92 9.91
C THR A 118 -0.57 -15.03 8.56
N VAL A 119 0.36 -14.11 8.26
CA VAL A 119 1.12 -14.14 7.00
C VAL A 119 1.98 -15.40 6.91
N LYS A 120 2.64 -15.81 8.00
CA LYS A 120 3.43 -17.05 8.02
C LYS A 120 2.59 -18.29 7.71
N ILE A 121 1.42 -18.43 8.33
CA ILE A 121 0.52 -19.57 8.12
C ILE A 121 0.03 -19.60 6.67
N ILE A 122 -0.45 -18.46 6.15
CA ILE A 122 -0.92 -18.38 4.76
C ILE A 122 0.21 -18.70 3.77
N ASN A 123 1.41 -18.16 3.99
CA ASN A 123 2.56 -18.44 3.13
C ASN A 123 2.98 -19.90 3.23
N PHE A 124 2.89 -20.55 4.39
CA PHE A 124 3.17 -21.98 4.53
C PHE A 124 2.20 -22.84 3.70
N ILE A 125 0.89 -22.54 3.77
CA ILE A 125 -0.13 -23.25 3.00
C ILE A 125 0.05 -22.99 1.49
N LYS A 126 0.31 -21.73 1.11
CA LYS A 126 0.37 -21.31 -0.30
C LYS A 126 1.70 -21.54 -1.00
N SER A 127 2.82 -21.59 -0.27
CA SER A 127 4.15 -21.69 -0.87
C SER A 127 4.39 -23.02 -1.59
N ARG A 128 3.66 -24.08 -1.24
CA ARG A 128 3.76 -25.40 -1.86
C ARG A 128 2.46 -25.74 -2.58
N LEU A 129 2.56 -26.07 -3.86
CA LEU A 129 1.42 -26.52 -4.70
C LEU A 129 0.65 -27.67 -4.06
N LYS A 130 1.37 -28.63 -3.47
CA LYS A 130 0.78 -29.76 -2.75
C LYS A 130 -0.08 -29.28 -1.59
N ASN A 131 0.48 -28.45 -0.71
CA ASN A 131 -0.22 -27.90 0.46
C ASN A 131 -1.47 -27.12 0.06
N ASN A 132 -1.37 -26.28 -0.98
CA ASN A 132 -2.50 -25.52 -1.47
C ASN A 132 -3.65 -26.43 -1.97
N ARG A 133 -3.32 -27.46 -2.77
CA ARG A 133 -4.33 -28.40 -3.28
C ARG A 133 -4.99 -29.21 -2.16
N PHE A 134 -4.21 -29.71 -1.21
CA PHE A 134 -4.77 -30.43 -0.06
C PHE A 134 -5.66 -29.53 0.79
N PHE A 135 -5.28 -28.27 0.98
CA PHE A 135 -6.09 -27.31 1.70
C PHE A 135 -7.40 -26.97 0.97
N GLU A 136 -7.37 -26.81 -0.34
CA GLU A 136 -8.56 -26.60 -1.18
C GLU A 136 -9.54 -27.79 -1.04
N ILE A 137 -9.05 -29.03 -1.16
CA ILE A 137 -9.86 -30.25 -0.97
C ILE A 137 -10.46 -30.27 0.43
N LEU A 138 -9.68 -29.99 1.47
CA LEU A 138 -10.17 -29.94 2.85
C LEU A 138 -11.25 -28.86 3.04
N CYS A 139 -11.12 -27.71 2.37
CA CYS A 139 -12.12 -26.66 2.41
C CYS A 139 -13.43 -27.09 1.72
N ASP A 140 -13.34 -27.79 0.59
CA ASP A 140 -14.49 -28.30 -0.15
C ASP A 140 -15.22 -29.39 0.64
N ASP A 141 -14.49 -30.37 1.20
CA ASP A 141 -15.04 -31.48 2.00
C ASP A 141 -15.78 -30.97 3.26
N MET A 142 -15.38 -29.81 3.78
CA MET A 142 -15.98 -29.18 4.95
C MET A 142 -16.91 -28.00 4.59
N GLU A 143 -17.42 -27.99 3.36
CA GLU A 143 -18.44 -27.07 2.83
C GLU A 143 -18.13 -25.59 3.17
N SER A 144 -16.89 -25.19 2.96
CA SER A 144 -16.44 -23.84 3.28
C SER A 144 -16.93 -22.82 2.25
N LEU A 145 -17.41 -21.65 2.71
CA LEU A 145 -17.73 -20.51 1.84
C LEU A 145 -16.50 -20.01 1.05
N HIS A 146 -15.31 -20.20 1.61
CA HIS A 146 -14.04 -19.88 0.96
C HIS A 146 -13.20 -21.15 0.81
N THR A 147 -12.75 -21.42 -0.41
CA THR A 147 -12.00 -22.63 -0.76
C THR A 147 -10.49 -22.38 -0.84
N SER A 148 -10.07 -21.11 -0.90
CA SER A 148 -8.66 -20.76 -0.99
C SER A 148 -8.32 -19.50 -0.20
N LEU A 149 -7.11 -19.51 0.37
CA LEU A 149 -6.49 -18.31 0.92
C LEU A 149 -5.89 -17.45 -0.21
N LEU A 150 -5.53 -16.19 0.04
CA LEU A 150 -4.84 -15.35 -0.95
C LEU A 150 -3.33 -15.35 -0.65
N LEU A 151 -2.50 -15.81 -1.59
CA LEU A 151 -1.04 -15.73 -1.48
C LEU A 151 -0.64 -14.24 -1.44
N HIS A 152 0.15 -13.85 -0.44
CA HIS A 152 0.48 -12.45 -0.24
C HIS A 152 1.99 -12.18 -0.30
N PRO A 153 2.48 -11.41 -1.28
CA PRO A 153 3.82 -10.81 -1.20
C PRO A 153 3.78 -9.69 -0.16
N GLU A 154 4.77 -9.61 0.73
CA GLU A 154 4.81 -8.78 1.97
C GLU A 154 4.49 -7.27 1.84
N ILE A 155 4.25 -6.76 0.63
CA ILE A 155 4.42 -5.38 0.19
C ILE A 155 3.19 -4.48 0.46
N ARG A 156 1.98 -5.03 0.67
CA ARG A 156 0.77 -4.22 0.93
C ARG A 156 0.07 -4.62 2.22
N TRP A 157 0.17 -3.81 3.27
CA TRP A 157 -0.47 -4.10 4.56
C TRP A 157 -2.01 -4.20 4.48
N LEU A 158 -2.64 -3.51 3.51
CA LEU A 158 -4.10 -3.46 3.31
C LEU A 158 -4.73 -4.86 3.14
N SER A 159 -3.97 -5.82 2.66
CA SER A 159 -4.41 -7.22 2.52
C SER A 159 -4.26 -8.04 3.81
N ARG A 160 -3.40 -7.64 4.77
CA ARG A 160 -3.13 -8.43 5.97
C ARG A 160 -4.36 -8.52 6.87
N GLY A 161 -5.14 -7.44 6.95
CA GLY A 161 -6.44 -7.45 7.63
C GLY A 161 -7.44 -8.40 6.97
N LYS A 162 -7.58 -8.34 5.64
CA LYS A 162 -8.46 -9.26 4.89
C LYS A 162 -8.02 -10.72 5.04
N ASN A 163 -6.72 -10.95 5.01
CA ASN A 163 -6.13 -12.26 5.23
C ASN A 163 -6.35 -12.79 6.65
N LEU A 164 -6.32 -11.92 7.66
CA LEU A 164 -6.68 -12.32 9.03
C LEU A 164 -8.14 -12.73 9.13
N ILE A 165 -9.06 -12.00 8.49
CA ILE A 165 -10.49 -12.33 8.45
C ILE A 165 -10.69 -13.70 7.78
N LEU A 166 -10.13 -13.89 6.58
CA LEU A 166 -10.20 -15.16 5.84
C LEU A 166 -9.58 -16.32 6.63
N LEU A 167 -8.43 -16.10 7.29
CA LEU A 167 -7.81 -17.12 8.14
C LEU A 167 -8.72 -17.50 9.32
N PHE A 168 -9.40 -16.53 9.92
CA PHE A 168 -10.31 -16.76 11.05
C PHE A 168 -11.58 -17.50 10.63
N GLU A 169 -12.14 -17.18 9.46
CA GLU A 169 -13.26 -17.93 8.87
C GLU A 169 -12.88 -19.38 8.58
N LEU A 170 -11.64 -19.61 8.14
CA LEU A 170 -11.10 -20.94 7.84
C LEU A 170 -10.39 -21.61 9.02
N ARG A 171 -10.44 -21.04 10.23
CA ARG A 171 -9.59 -21.47 11.37
C ARG A 171 -9.65 -22.96 11.68
N ASN A 172 -10.83 -23.58 11.54
CA ASN A 172 -11.00 -25.01 11.77
C ASN A 172 -10.25 -25.85 10.73
N LYS A 173 -10.37 -25.47 9.45
CA LYS A 173 -9.68 -26.12 8.33
C LYS A 173 -8.17 -25.92 8.43
N VAL A 174 -7.75 -24.69 8.74
CA VAL A 174 -6.34 -24.34 8.97
C VAL A 174 -5.78 -25.14 10.14
N GLY A 175 -6.51 -25.27 11.26
CA GLY A 175 -6.11 -26.05 12.41
C GLY A 175 -5.93 -27.53 12.09
N ILE A 176 -6.86 -28.13 11.34
CA ILE A 176 -6.73 -29.51 10.85
C ILE A 176 -5.50 -29.65 9.95
N PHE A 177 -5.38 -28.79 8.94
CA PHE A 177 -4.26 -28.83 7.99
C PHE A 177 -2.89 -28.70 8.68
N LEU A 178 -2.76 -27.78 9.64
CA LEU A 178 -1.50 -27.55 10.34
C LEU A 178 -1.15 -28.69 11.31
N ARG A 179 -2.12 -29.35 11.96
CA ARG A 179 -1.81 -30.55 12.78
C ARG A 179 -1.10 -31.64 11.98
N ASP A 180 -1.46 -31.79 10.72
CA ASP A 180 -0.92 -32.84 9.86
C ASP A 180 0.39 -32.44 9.15
N ASN A 181 0.74 -31.14 9.12
CA ASN A 181 1.83 -30.62 8.28
C ASN A 181 2.85 -29.72 9.00
N ASP A 182 2.49 -29.08 10.12
CA ASP A 182 3.36 -28.25 10.97
C ASP A 182 2.73 -28.03 12.36
N VAL A 183 3.02 -28.96 13.29
CA VAL A 183 2.47 -28.98 14.65
C VAL A 183 2.80 -27.70 15.43
N ALA A 184 3.98 -27.11 15.22
CA ALA A 184 4.42 -25.89 15.92
C ALA A 184 3.68 -24.62 15.46
N LEU A 185 3.11 -24.63 14.25
CA LEU A 185 2.16 -23.60 13.80
C LEU A 185 0.72 -23.94 14.21
N GLY A 186 0.36 -25.22 14.27
CA GLY A 186 -0.96 -25.71 14.69
C GLY A 186 -1.28 -25.39 16.15
N GLU A 187 -0.34 -25.59 17.07
CA GLU A 187 -0.49 -25.28 18.51
C GLU A 187 -0.80 -23.81 18.77
N LYS A 188 -0.39 -22.91 17.87
CA LYS A 188 -0.63 -21.45 17.98
C LYS A 188 -2.03 -21.02 17.59
N LEU A 189 -2.84 -21.93 17.04
CA LEU A 189 -4.25 -21.72 16.70
C LEU A 189 -5.20 -22.44 17.67
N CYS A 190 -4.67 -23.27 18.57
CA CYS A 190 -5.46 -23.82 19.66
C CYS A 190 -5.69 -22.70 20.67
N ASP A 191 -6.92 -22.20 20.73
CA ASP A 191 -7.35 -21.38 21.84
C ASP A 191 -7.36 -22.27 23.09
N GLU A 192 -6.27 -22.28 23.87
CA GLU A 192 -6.34 -22.68 25.27
C GLU A 192 -7.04 -21.56 26.05
N ARG A 193 -8.38 -21.62 26.06
CA ARG A 193 -9.22 -20.95 27.06
C ARG A 193 -10.37 -21.85 27.47
#